data_AF-A0A820PHS9-F1
#
_entry.id   AF-A0A820PHS9-F1
#
_cell.length_a   1.000
_cell.length_b   1.000
_cell.length_c   1.000
_cell.angle_alpha   90.00
_cell.angle_beta   90.00
_cell.angle_gamma   90.00
#
_symmetry.space_group_name_H-M   'P 1'
#
loop_
_entity.id
_entity.type
_entity.pdbx_description
1 polymer ?
#
loop_
_entity_poly.entity_id
_entity_poly.type
_entity_poly.pdbx_seq_one_letter_code
_entity_poly.pdbx_strand_id
1 'polypeptide(L)'
;MPLFHFGNCLALACGPVLLTYKYSGLAEYNAFWKCVQSAAFYLFVQFVKMLIIATFFPPVDESSVFVVQTEFLKNTVDILDLVGLHFVITRICGKTELKYLIAAIGWTSAEII
;
A
#
# COMPACT_ATOMS: atom_id res chain seq x y z
N MET A 1 27.53 13.18 2.79
CA MET A 1 26.20 13.83 2.76
C MET A 1 25.01 12.91 2.39
N PRO A 2 25.13 11.61 2.02
CA PRO A 2 23.93 10.82 1.69
C PRO A 2 23.10 10.43 2.93
N LEU A 3 23.74 10.19 4.08
CA LEU A 3 23.07 9.81 5.33
C LEU A 3 22.16 10.91 5.88
N PHE A 4 22.51 12.18 5.65
CA PHE A 4 21.72 13.32 6.14
C PHE A 4 20.41 13.46 5.36
N HIS A 5 20.47 13.36 4.03
CA HIS A 5 19.25 13.37 3.19
C HIS A 5 18.40 12.12 3.41
N PHE A 6 19.01 10.94 3.49
CA PHE A 6 18.29 9.71 3.79
C PHE A 6 17.57 9.78 5.14
N GLY A 7 18.26 10.23 6.20
CA GLY A 7 17.67 10.39 7.52
C GLY A 7 16.51 11.37 7.54
N ASN A 8 16.60 12.49 6.80
CA ASN A 8 15.54 13.47 6.74
C ASN A 8 14.30 12.94 5.99
N CYS A 9 14.50 12.24 4.86
CA CYS A 9 13.40 11.60 4.12
C CYS A 9 12.73 10.49 4.94
N LEU A 10 13.53 9.65 5.62
CA LEU A 10 13.02 8.58 6.47
C LEU A 10 12.24 9.14 7.66
N ALA A 11 12.73 10.20 8.29
CA ALA A 11 12.03 10.87 9.38
C ALA A 11 10.70 11.48 8.91
N LEU A 12 10.66 12.07 7.71
CA LEU A 12 9.46 12.66 7.15
C LEU A 12 8.41 11.61 6.78
N ALA A 13 8.82 10.46 6.27
CA ALA A 13 7.93 9.38 5.84
C ALA A 13 7.47 8.50 7.02
N CYS A 14 8.39 8.04 7.89
CA CYS A 14 8.06 7.18 9.02
C CYS A 14 7.52 7.95 10.23
N GLY A 15 7.84 9.24 10.38
CA GLY A 15 7.41 10.07 11.51
C GLY A 15 5.90 10.04 11.73
N PRO A 16 5.08 10.36 10.71
CA PRO A 16 3.62 10.30 10.82
C PRO A 16 3.11 8.91 11.21
N VAL A 17 3.62 7.85 10.57
CA VAL A 17 3.20 6.46 10.82
C VAL A 17 3.48 6.05 12.28
N LEU A 18 4.65 6.40 12.80
CA LEU A 18 5.03 6.13 14.19
C LEU A 18 4.20 6.92 15.19
N LEU A 19 3.91 8.20 14.90
CA LEU A 19 3.04 9.04 15.74
C LEU A 19 1.64 8.43 15.79
N THR A 20 1.04 8.11 14.64
CA THR A 20 -0.31 7.51 14.60
C THR A 20 -0.35 6.17 15.32
N TYR A 21 0.64 5.30 15.13
CA TYR A 21 0.70 4.00 15.83
C TYR A 21 0.75 4.17 17.36
N LYS A 22 1.50 5.16 17.86
CA LYS A 22 1.70 5.39 19.29
C LYS A 22 0.52 6.12 19.95
N TYR A 23 -0.04 7.14 19.30
CA TYR A 23 -1.12 7.95 19.87
C TYR A 23 -2.50 7.31 19.71
N SER A 24 -2.70 6.38 18.77
CA SER A 24 -3.98 5.71 18.59
C SER A 24 -4.19 4.46 19.46
N GLY A 25 -3.27 4.15 20.39
CA GLY A 25 -3.42 3.03 21.34
C GLY A 25 -3.37 1.63 20.70
N LEU A 26 -2.89 1.51 19.46
CA LEU A 26 -2.85 0.23 18.72
C LEU A 26 -1.97 -0.83 19.41
N ALA A 27 -0.96 -0.40 20.16
CA ALA A 27 -0.07 -1.27 20.91
C ALA A 27 -0.82 -2.08 21.99
N GLU A 28 -1.88 -1.53 22.58
CA GLU A 28 -2.67 -2.20 23.64
C GLU A 28 -3.51 -3.36 23.09
N TYR A 29 -3.85 -3.30 21.80
CA TYR A 29 -4.67 -4.32 21.11
C TYR A 29 -3.85 -5.45 20.47
N ASN A 30 -2.53 -5.51 20.73
CA ASN A 30 -1.61 -6.43 20.06
C ASN A 30 -1.74 -6.35 18.52
N ALA A 31 -2.02 -5.15 18.00
CA ALA A 31 -2.35 -4.90 16.60
C ALA A 31 -1.14 -5.06 15.66
N PHE A 32 0.07 -5.19 16.20
CA PHE A 32 1.31 -5.30 15.44
C PHE A 32 1.24 -6.44 14.42
N TRP A 33 0.80 -7.63 14.82
CA TRP A 33 0.74 -8.78 13.90
C TRP A 33 -0.30 -8.60 12.80
N LYS A 34 -1.41 -7.92 13.09
CA LYS A 34 -2.43 -7.58 12.10
C LYS A 34 -1.95 -6.51 11.12
N CYS A 35 -1.16 -5.56 11.61
CA CYS A 35 -0.50 -4.54 10.79
C CYS A 35 0.51 -5.18 9.82
N VAL A 36 1.36 -6.09 10.31
CA VAL A 36 2.31 -6.86 9.49
C VAL A 36 1.56 -7.73 8.46
N GLN A 37 0.44 -8.35 8.86
CA GLN A 37 -0.40 -9.10 7.93
C GLN A 37 -0.98 -8.23 6.81
N SER A 38 -1.43 -7.00 7.14
CA SER A 38 -1.89 -6.01 6.16
C SER A 38 -0.77 -5.63 5.18
N ALA A 39 0.41 -5.31 5.71
CA ALA A 39 1.61 -4.99 4.92
C ALA A 39 2.02 -6.13 3.97
N ALA A 40 2.02 -7.38 4.44
CA ALA A 40 2.32 -8.53 3.61
C ALA A 40 1.30 -8.73 2.48
N PHE A 41 0.02 -8.42 2.74
CA PHE A 41 -1.01 -8.49 1.72
C PHE A 41 -0.84 -7.40 0.66
N TYR A 42 -0.44 -6.18 1.04
CA TYR A 42 -0.06 -5.13 0.09
C TYR A 42 1.05 -5.61 -0.85
N LEU A 43 2.15 -6.17 -0.32
CA LEU A 43 3.25 -6.68 -1.13
C LEU A 43 2.78 -7.74 -2.15
N PHE A 44 1.87 -8.62 -1.73
CA PHE A 44 1.29 -9.62 -2.63
C PHE A 44 0.45 -8.98 -3.74
N VAL A 45 -0.46 -8.05 -3.39
CA VAL A 45 -1.28 -7.32 -4.36
C VAL A 45 -0.42 -6.55 -5.35
N GLN A 46 0.62 -5.87 -4.85
CA GLN A 46 1.54 -5.10 -5.67
C GLN A 46 2.36 -6.00 -6.61
N PHE A 47 2.80 -7.16 -6.15
CA PHE A 47 3.48 -8.15 -6.98
C PHE A 47 2.56 -8.64 -8.12
N VAL A 48 1.32 -8.98 -7.80
CA VAL A 48 0.32 -9.40 -8.81
C VAL A 48 0.04 -8.27 -9.81
N LYS A 49 -0.11 -7.02 -9.33
CA LYS A 49 -0.27 -5.83 -10.17
C LYS A 49 0.88 -5.67 -11.16
N MET A 50 2.14 -5.75 -10.69
CA MET A 50 3.30 -5.64 -11.57
C MET A 50 3.39 -6.77 -12.59
N LEU A 51 3.01 -7.99 -12.21
CA LEU A 51 2.98 -9.15 -13.12
C LEU A 51 1.92 -8.99 -14.22
N ILE A 52 0.72 -8.55 -13.85
CA ILE A 52 -0.37 -8.27 -14.82
C ILE A 52 0.09 -7.18 -15.78
N ILE A 53 0.65 -6.08 -15.28
CA ILE A 53 1.14 -4.99 -16.13
C ILE A 53 2.21 -5.50 -17.09
N ALA A 54 3.21 -6.23 -16.60
CA ALA A 54 4.30 -6.73 -17.44
C ALA A 54 3.84 -7.76 -18.50
N THR A 55 2.83 -8.58 -18.21
CA THR A 55 2.37 -9.64 -19.11
C THR A 55 1.43 -9.11 -20.19
N PHE A 56 0.52 -8.20 -19.83
CA PHE A 56 -0.50 -7.69 -20.75
C PHE A 56 -0.09 -6.40 -21.46
N PHE A 57 0.89 -5.65 -20.93
CA PHE A 57 1.39 -4.40 -21.50
C PHE A 57 2.88 -4.52 -21.84
N PRO A 58 3.23 -5.20 -22.95
CA PRO A 58 4.57 -5.05 -23.50
C PRO A 58 4.84 -3.57 -23.84
N PRO A 59 6.10 -3.11 -23.79
CA PRO A 59 6.44 -1.76 -24.23
C PRO A 59 6.13 -1.63 -25.72
N VAL A 60 4.99 -1.03 -26.04
CA VAL A 60 4.61 -0.68 -27.41
C VAL A 60 5.26 0.65 -27.75
N ASP A 61 6.15 0.67 -28.75
CA ASP A 61 6.80 1.86 -29.27
C ASP A 61 5.77 2.93 -29.63
N GLU A 62 6.09 4.19 -29.31
CA GLU A 62 5.28 5.43 -29.25
C GLU A 62 4.40 5.76 -30.48
N SER A 63 3.53 4.84 -30.89
CA SER A 63 2.58 5.01 -31.99
C SER A 63 1.27 5.52 -31.41
N SER A 64 1.09 6.82 -31.54
CA SER A 64 0.19 7.76 -30.86
C SER A 64 -1.34 7.55 -30.95
N VAL A 65 -1.82 6.32 -31.14
CA VAL A 65 -3.26 6.00 -31.20
C VAL A 65 -3.76 5.21 -29.99
N PHE A 66 -2.88 4.50 -29.25
CA PHE A 66 -3.28 3.62 -28.15
C PHE A 66 -3.14 4.19 -26.73
N VAL A 67 -2.67 5.42 -26.57
CA VAL A 67 -2.38 6.03 -25.24
C VAL A 67 -3.62 6.03 -24.34
N VAL A 68 -4.78 6.44 -24.85
CA VAL A 68 -6.02 6.51 -24.05
C VAL A 68 -6.46 5.12 -23.56
N GLN A 69 -6.35 4.11 -24.42
CA GLN A 69 -6.75 2.75 -24.07
C GLN A 69 -5.76 2.15 -23.06
N THR A 70 -4.45 2.34 -23.25
CA THR A 70 -3.43 1.87 -22.30
C THR A 70 -3.55 2.53 -20.93
N GLU A 71 -3.80 3.84 -20.87
CA GLU A 71 -4.00 4.58 -19.62
C GLU A 71 -5.31 4.16 -18.91
N PHE A 72 -6.39 3.90 -19.66
CA PHE A 72 -7.63 3.38 -19.10
C PHE A 72 -7.46 1.98 -18.49
N LEU A 73 -6.72 1.10 -19.17
CA LEU A 73 -6.44 -0.23 -18.64
C LEU A 73 -5.51 -0.17 -17.42
N LYS A 74 -4.51 0.72 -17.39
CA LYS A 74 -3.70 0.95 -16.18
C LYS A 74 -4.58 1.36 -15.00
N ASN A 75 -5.52 2.28 -15.21
CA ASN A 75 -6.45 2.71 -14.17
C ASN A 75 -7.39 1.57 -13.72
N THR A 76 -7.70 0.61 -14.59
CA THR A 76 -8.45 -0.59 -14.22
C THR A 76 -7.62 -1.50 -13.30
N VAL A 77 -6.30 -1.54 -13.47
CA VAL A 77 -5.40 -2.28 -12.58
C VAL A 77 -5.33 -1.64 -11.18
N ASP A 78 -5.53 -0.33 -11.05
CA ASP A 78 -5.61 0.32 -9.73
C ASP A 78 -6.85 -0.10 -8.91
N ILE A 79 -7.90 -0.61 -9.56
CA ILE A 79 -9.05 -1.21 -8.86
C ILE A 79 -8.60 -2.44 -8.04
N LEU A 80 -7.53 -3.13 -8.45
CA LEU A 80 -6.99 -4.27 -7.71
C LEU A 80 -6.48 -3.88 -6.32
N ASP A 81 -5.89 -2.68 -6.19
CA ASP A 81 -5.41 -2.13 -4.92
C ASP A 81 -6.59 -1.88 -3.97
N LEU A 82 -7.66 -1.27 -4.49
CA LEU A 82 -8.90 -1.02 -3.75
C LEU A 82 -9.57 -2.32 -3.26
N VAL A 83 -9.65 -3.33 -4.13
CA VAL A 83 -10.19 -4.65 -3.78
C VAL A 83 -9.31 -5.33 -2.72
N GLY A 84 -7.99 -5.24 -2.86
CA GLY A 84 -7.05 -5.78 -1.91
C GLY A 84 -7.20 -5.14 -0.52
N LEU A 85 -7.32 -3.82 -0.47
CA LEU A 85 -7.50 -3.06 0.76
C LEU A 85 -8.85 -3.39 1.42
N HIS A 86 -9.94 -3.47 0.65
CA HIS A 86 -11.24 -3.90 1.16
C HIS A 86 -11.16 -5.33 1.75
N PHE A 87 -10.49 -6.25 1.06
CA PHE A 87 -10.31 -7.62 1.54
C PHE A 87 -9.57 -7.65 2.88
N VAL A 88 -8.46 -6.91 3.03
CA VAL A 88 -7.72 -6.83 4.30
C VAL A 88 -8.59 -6.31 5.44
N ILE A 89 -9.36 -5.24 5.21
CA ILE A 89 -10.25 -4.66 6.23
C ILE A 89 -11.28 -5.67 6.72
N THR A 90 -11.85 -6.48 5.82
CA THR A 90 -12.83 -7.52 6.19
C THR A 90 -12.21 -8.66 7.01
N ARG A 91 -10.90 -8.93 6.86
CA ARG A 91 -10.19 -10.01 7.57
C ARG A 91 -9.75 -9.63 8.99
N ILE A 92 -9.70 -8.33 9.31
CA ILE A 92 -9.40 -7.86 10.67
C ILE A 92 -10.68 -7.92 11.51
N CYS A 93 -10.63 -8.53 12.69
CA CYS A 93 -11.74 -8.59 13.65
C CYS A 93 -11.55 -7.52 14.74
N GLY A 94 -12.62 -6.84 15.18
CA GLY A 94 -12.54 -5.74 16.15
C GLY A 94 -13.52 -4.60 15.86
N LYS A 95 -13.37 -3.47 16.58
CA LYS A 95 -14.12 -2.23 16.33
C LYS A 95 -13.79 -1.66 14.95
N THR A 96 -14.80 -1.20 14.23
CA THR A 96 -14.69 -0.69 12.86
C THR A 96 -13.60 0.38 12.71
N GLU A 97 -13.56 1.37 13.62
CA GLU A 97 -12.56 2.45 13.59
C GLU A 97 -11.13 1.92 13.66
N LEU A 98 -10.90 0.92 14.51
CA LEU A 98 -9.58 0.33 14.72
C LEU A 98 -9.17 -0.56 13.54
N LYS A 99 -10.12 -1.24 12.88
CA LYS A 99 -9.85 -2.03 11.67
C LYS A 99 -9.31 -1.18 10.53
N TYR A 100 -9.97 -0.06 10.23
CA TYR A 100 -9.55 0.86 9.18
C TYR A 100 -8.17 1.42 9.49
N LEU A 101 -7.92 1.77 10.75
CA LEU A 101 -6.63 2.34 11.16
C LEU A 101 -5.48 1.34 11.06
N ILE A 102 -5.67 0.08 11.49
CA ILE A 102 -4.65 -0.98 11.30
C ILE A 102 -4.39 -1.23 9.82
N ALA A 103 -5.45 -1.33 9.02
CA ALA A 103 -5.32 -1.59 7.59
C ALA A 103 -4.52 -0.46 6.92
N ALA A 104 -4.88 0.79 7.18
CA ALA A 104 -4.22 1.98 6.64
C ALA A 104 -2.73 2.06 7.05
N ILE A 105 -2.44 1.93 8.35
CA ILE A 105 -1.04 1.99 8.85
C ILE A 105 -0.20 0.88 8.22
N GLY A 106 -0.74 -0.35 8.15
CA GLY A 106 -0.03 -1.47 7.54
C GLY A 106 0.23 -1.26 6.05
N TRP A 107 -0.78 -0.81 5.31
CA TRP A 107 -0.67 -0.55 3.87
C TRP A 107 0.34 0.56 3.57
N THR A 108 0.20 1.72 4.22
CA THR A 108 1.12 2.85 4.05
C THR A 108 2.53 2.51 4.51
N SER A 109 2.70 1.73 5.59
CA SER A 109 4.03 1.30 6.04
C SER A 109 4.74 0.41 5.02
N ALA A 110 3.98 -0.38 4.26
CA ALA A 110 4.52 -1.27 3.23
C ALA A 110 4.78 -0.53 1.90
N GLU A 111 4.05 0.54 1.62
CA GLU A 111 4.29 1.41 0.45
C GLU A 111 5.54 2.29 0.62
N ILE A 112 5.83 2.72 1.85
CA ILE A 112 6.99 3.59 2.15
C ILE A 112 8.31 2.82 2.12
N ILE A 113 8.30 1.52 2.43
CA ILE A 113 9.48 0.65 2.50
C ILE A 113 9.77 0.04 1.13
#